data_AF-A0A7K2MVK8-F1
#
_entry.id   AF-A0A7K2MVK8-F1
#
_cell.length_a   1.000
_cell.length_b   1.000
_cell.length_c   1.000
_cell.angle_alpha   90.00
_cell.angle_beta   90.00
_cell.angle_gamma   90.00
#
_symmetry.space_group_name_H-M   'P 1'
#
loop_
_entity.id
_entity.type
_entity.pdbx_description
1 polymer ?
#
loop_
_entity_poly.entity_id
_entity_poly.type
_entity_poly.pdbx_seq_one_letter_code
_entity_poly.pdbx_strand_id
1 'polypeptide(L)'
;DRRATHRLLARQFYDTFPQLTDVKFTHRWGGVIDTCTRFCAFFGTAKKNKVAYALGFTGLGVAASRFAADVMLDLLDGEATERTRLSMVRRRPVPFPPEPFAWLGIQITRRSMAAEDRSGRRNLWLRVLDRLGLGFDS
;
A
#
# COMPACT_ATOMS: atom_id res chain seq x y z
N ASP A 1 11.00 -14.75 12.68
CA ASP A 1 9.78 -14.61 13.50
C ASP A 1 9.68 -13.17 14.05
N ARG A 2 8.64 -12.38 13.70
CA ARG A 2 8.49 -10.95 14.07
C ARG A 2 7.79 -10.75 15.42
N ARG A 3 8.23 -11.44 16.48
CA ARG A 3 7.54 -11.44 17.80
C ARG A 3 7.33 -10.04 18.39
N ALA A 4 8.33 -9.17 18.29
CA ALA A 4 8.25 -7.81 18.83
C ALA A 4 7.09 -7.01 18.18
N THR A 5 6.93 -7.11 16.86
CA THR A 5 5.83 -6.47 16.13
C THR A 5 4.47 -6.99 16.60
N HIS A 6 4.29 -8.31 16.73
CA HIS A 6 3.01 -8.86 17.17
C HIS A 6 2.65 -8.48 18.61
N ARG A 7 3.64 -8.41 19.52
CA ARG A 7 3.41 -7.93 20.90
C ARG A 7 3.02 -6.46 20.93
N LEU A 8 3.65 -5.63 20.09
CA LEU A 8 3.29 -4.22 19.97
C LEU A 8 1.84 -4.06 19.49
N LEU A 9 1.45 -4.78 18.44
CA LEU A 9 0.08 -4.76 17.91
C LEU A 9 -0.95 -5.22 18.96
N ALA A 10 -0.66 -6.29 19.70
CA ALA A 10 -1.55 -6.76 20.76
C ALA A 10 -1.71 -5.72 21.88
N ARG A 11 -0.62 -5.07 22.29
CA ARG A 11 -0.68 -3.98 23.27
C ARG A 11 -1.53 -2.81 22.76
N GLN A 12 -1.26 -2.34 21.54
CA GLN A 12 -2.02 -1.23 20.93
C GLN A 12 -3.50 -1.56 20.76
N PHE A 13 -3.85 -2.82 20.48
CA PHE A 13 -5.23 -3.28 20.42
C PHE A 13 -5.94 -3.10 21.76
N TYR A 14 -5.36 -3.57 22.87
CA TYR A 14 -5.96 -3.40 24.20
C TYR A 14 -5.98 -1.94 24.67
N ASP A 15 -4.97 -1.15 24.30
CA ASP A 15 -4.94 0.29 24.57
C ASP A 15 -6.08 1.02 23.82
N THR A 16 -6.41 0.57 22.60
CA THR A 16 -7.49 1.16 21.76
C THR A 16 -8.87 0.64 22.13
N PHE A 17 -8.98 -0.64 22.51
CA PHE A 17 -10.23 -1.34 22.83
C PHE A 17 -10.17 -1.95 24.24
N PRO A 18 -10.21 -1.12 25.31
CA PRO A 18 -10.06 -1.59 26.68
C PRO A 18 -11.17 -2.57 27.12
N GLN A 19 -12.33 -2.52 26.48
CA GLN A 19 -13.45 -3.43 26.71
C GLN A 19 -13.22 -4.87 26.20
N LEU A 20 -12.14 -5.12 25.45
CA LEU A 20 -11.82 -6.42 24.87
C LEU A 20 -10.57 -7.07 25.50
N THR A 21 -10.24 -6.71 26.74
CA THR A 21 -9.02 -7.18 27.44
C THR A 21 -9.03 -8.68 27.77
N ASP A 22 -10.18 -9.33 27.73
CA ASP A 22 -10.38 -10.77 27.95
C ASP A 22 -10.21 -11.60 26.66
N VAL A 23 -10.19 -10.95 25.49
CA VAL A 23 -10.01 -11.61 24.19
C VAL A 23 -8.57 -12.14 24.05
N LYS A 24 -8.42 -13.38 23.58
CA LYS A 24 -7.11 -14.01 23.33
C LYS A 24 -6.80 -14.11 21.84
N PHE A 25 -5.61 -13.63 21.44
CA PHE A 25 -5.09 -13.85 20.10
C PHE A 25 -4.60 -15.29 19.93
N THR A 26 -5.29 -16.08 19.10
CA THR A 26 -4.94 -17.49 18.82
C THR A 26 -3.95 -17.66 17.67
N HIS A 27 -3.95 -16.73 16.72
CA HIS A 27 -3.15 -16.79 15.51
C HIS A 27 -2.46 -15.45 15.24
N ARG A 28 -1.36 -15.52 14.49
CA ARG A 28 -0.65 -14.36 13.99
C ARG A 28 -0.13 -14.67 12.60
N TRP A 29 -0.25 -13.71 11.70
CA TRP A 29 0.26 -13.82 10.35
C TRP A 29 0.87 -12.47 9.94
N GLY A 30 1.71 -12.53 8.93
CA GLY A 30 2.31 -11.36 8.31
C GLY A 30 2.89 -11.77 6.97
N GLY A 31 2.90 -10.84 6.03
CA GLY A 31 3.36 -11.09 4.68
C GLY A 31 3.98 -9.85 4.08
N VAL A 32 4.60 -10.05 2.92
CA VAL A 32 5.01 -8.93 2.06
C VAL A 32 3.78 -8.38 1.35
N ILE A 33 3.76 -7.06 1.18
CA ILE A 33 2.75 -6.37 0.39
C ILE A 33 3.47 -5.78 -0.82
N ASP A 34 2.94 -6.05 -2.00
CA ASP A 34 3.36 -5.36 -3.20
C ASP A 34 2.84 -3.92 -3.16
N THR A 35 3.75 -2.95 -3.27
CA THR A 35 3.45 -1.53 -3.18
C THR A 35 4.04 -0.77 -4.35
N CYS A 36 3.33 0.26 -4.78
CA CYS A 36 3.82 1.24 -5.74
C CYS A 36 3.68 2.66 -5.18
N THR A 37 4.36 3.62 -5.80
CA THR A 37 4.35 5.04 -5.40
C THR A 37 2.98 5.70 -5.46
N ARG A 38 2.00 5.07 -6.14
CA ARG A 38 0.62 5.56 -6.23
C ARG A 38 -0.29 4.99 -5.15
N PHE A 39 0.18 4.03 -4.35
CA PHE A 39 -0.61 3.36 -3.31
C PHE A 39 -1.93 2.72 -3.81
N CYS A 40 -2.05 2.44 -5.11
CA CYS A 40 -3.17 1.73 -5.70
C CYS A 40 -2.75 0.94 -6.95
N ALA A 41 -3.56 -0.05 -7.32
CA ALA A 41 -3.23 -0.98 -8.39
C ALA A 41 -2.98 -0.26 -9.73
N PHE A 42 -2.02 -0.76 -10.51
CA PHE A 42 -1.73 -0.33 -11.87
C PHE A 42 -1.74 -1.51 -12.83
N PHE A 43 -1.94 -1.18 -14.11
CA PHE A 43 -2.32 -2.15 -15.13
C PHE A 43 -1.40 -2.07 -16.33
N GLY A 44 -1.29 -3.17 -17.06
CA GLY A 44 -0.64 -3.18 -18.35
C GLY A 44 -0.66 -4.53 -19.01
N THR A 45 -0.08 -4.56 -20.21
CA THR A 45 0.11 -5.77 -20.99
C THR A 45 1.59 -6.03 -21.25
N ALA A 46 1.92 -7.29 -21.52
CA ALA A 46 3.25 -7.76 -21.88
C ALA A 46 3.17 -8.82 -22.99
N LYS A 47 4.33 -9.20 -23.53
CA LYS A 47 4.45 -10.26 -24.56
C LYS A 47 3.54 -10.04 -25.77
N LYS A 48 3.52 -8.82 -26.32
CA LYS A 48 2.65 -8.41 -27.44
C LYS A 48 1.16 -8.65 -27.14
N ASN A 49 0.67 -8.10 -26.02
CA ASN A 49 -0.71 -8.23 -25.54
C ASN A 49 -1.19 -9.65 -25.23
N LYS A 50 -0.28 -10.60 -25.01
CA LYS A 50 -0.64 -11.99 -24.61
C LYS A 50 -0.74 -12.19 -23.10
N VAL A 51 -0.25 -11.22 -22.32
CA VAL A 51 -0.27 -11.25 -20.86
C VAL A 51 -0.79 -9.91 -20.39
N ALA A 52 -1.86 -9.90 -19.60
CA ALA A 52 -2.28 -8.74 -18.83
C ALA A 52 -1.86 -8.91 -17.36
N TYR A 53 -1.57 -7.81 -16.69
CA TYR A 53 -1.21 -7.81 -15.28
C TYR A 53 -1.86 -6.64 -14.54
N ALA A 54 -2.11 -6.86 -13.26
CA ALA A 54 -2.44 -5.86 -12.26
C ALA A 54 -1.47 -6.03 -11.08
N LEU A 55 -0.79 -4.95 -10.69
CA LEU A 55 0.25 -4.95 -9.66
C LEU A 55 0.09 -3.73 -8.76
N GLY A 56 0.80 -3.69 -7.62
CA GLY A 56 0.85 -2.54 -6.72
C GLY A 56 -0.45 -2.30 -5.95
N PHE A 57 -1.15 -3.37 -5.56
CA PHE A 57 -2.43 -3.28 -4.86
C PHE A 57 -2.35 -2.60 -3.48
N THR A 58 -1.17 -2.52 -2.86
CA THR A 58 -0.91 -1.76 -1.63
C THR A 58 -1.97 -1.95 -0.53
N GLY A 59 -2.36 -3.20 -0.27
CA GLY A 59 -3.34 -3.55 0.77
C GLY A 59 -4.82 -3.47 0.34
N LEU A 60 -5.12 -2.97 -0.86
CA LEU A 60 -6.48 -2.87 -1.41
C LEU A 60 -6.90 -4.11 -2.24
N GLY A 61 -6.08 -5.15 -2.24
CA GLY A 61 -6.19 -6.30 -3.15
C GLY A 61 -7.54 -7.00 -3.12
N VAL A 62 -8.10 -7.24 -1.93
CA VAL A 62 -9.38 -7.95 -1.80
C VAL A 62 -10.51 -7.19 -2.50
N ALA A 63 -10.67 -5.90 -2.17
CA ALA A 63 -11.74 -5.07 -2.73
C ALA A 63 -11.53 -4.75 -4.22
N ALA A 64 -10.29 -4.50 -4.65
CA ALA A 64 -9.98 -4.07 -6.01
C ALA A 64 -9.81 -5.22 -7.02
N SER A 65 -9.66 -6.47 -6.56
CA SER A 65 -9.34 -7.62 -7.43
C SER A 65 -10.35 -7.85 -8.55
N ARG A 66 -11.65 -7.70 -8.27
CA ARG A 66 -12.71 -7.86 -9.27
C ARG A 66 -12.57 -6.84 -10.39
N PHE A 67 -12.50 -5.55 -10.03
CA PHE A 67 -12.31 -4.48 -11.00
C PHE A 67 -11.01 -4.70 -11.79
N ALA A 68 -9.95 -5.14 -11.12
CA ALA A 68 -8.68 -5.41 -11.77
C ALA A 68 -8.76 -6.55 -12.80
N ALA A 69 -9.51 -7.61 -12.50
CA ALA A 69 -9.76 -8.71 -13.43
C ALA A 69 -10.52 -8.21 -14.67
N ASP A 70 -11.59 -7.43 -14.47
CA ASP A 70 -12.39 -6.87 -15.58
C ASP A 70 -11.53 -5.97 -16.49
N VAL A 71 -10.68 -5.12 -15.91
CA VAL A 71 -9.71 -4.30 -16.68
C VAL A 71 -8.75 -5.19 -17.47
N MET A 72 -8.19 -6.23 -16.86
CA MET A 72 -7.23 -7.11 -17.55
C MET A 72 -7.88 -7.85 -18.72
N LEU A 73 -9.13 -8.27 -18.59
CA LEU A 73 -9.89 -8.88 -19.69
C LEU A 73 -10.17 -7.88 -20.81
N ASP A 74 -10.70 -6.69 -20.48
CA ASP A 74 -10.93 -5.63 -21.49
C ASP A 74 -9.63 -5.27 -22.25
N LEU A 75 -8.48 -5.27 -21.56
CA LEU A 75 -7.16 -5.03 -22.18
C LEU A 75 -6.69 -6.16 -23.10
N LEU A 76 -7.01 -7.41 -22.77
CA LEU A 76 -6.68 -8.58 -23.61
C LEU A 76 -7.56 -8.64 -24.86
N ASP A 77 -8.83 -8.30 -24.71
CA ASP A 77 -9.79 -8.24 -25.83
C ASP A 77 -9.55 -7.02 -26.74
N GLY A 78 -8.79 -6.03 -26.26
CA GLY A 78 -8.50 -4.81 -27.02
C GLY A 78 -9.67 -3.81 -27.04
N GLU A 79 -10.60 -3.95 -26.10
CA GLU A 79 -11.85 -3.20 -26.05
C GLU A 79 -11.69 -1.81 -25.41
N ALA A 80 -12.34 -0.81 -26.01
CA ALA A 80 -12.30 0.57 -25.56
C ALA A 80 -13.44 0.89 -24.57
N THR A 81 -13.42 0.24 -23.40
CA THR A 81 -14.43 0.39 -22.34
C THR A 81 -14.23 1.63 -21.46
N GLU A 82 -15.22 1.93 -20.59
CA GLU A 82 -15.07 2.97 -19.57
C GLU A 82 -13.86 2.70 -18.66
N ARG A 83 -13.68 1.43 -18.25
CA ARG A 83 -12.58 1.01 -17.39
C ARG A 83 -11.22 1.27 -18.03
N THR A 84 -11.03 0.92 -19.31
CA THR A 84 -9.75 1.11 -20.00
C THR A 84 -9.42 2.57 -20.30
N ARG A 85 -10.42 3.47 -20.22
CA ARG A 85 -10.23 4.92 -20.38
C ARG A 85 -9.76 5.63 -19.11
N LEU A 86 -9.92 5.01 -17.93
CA LEU A 86 -9.55 5.61 -16.66
C LEU A 86 -8.05 5.95 -16.59
N SER A 87 -7.73 7.11 -16.01
CA SER A 87 -6.34 7.58 -15.86
C SER A 87 -5.48 6.61 -15.06
N MET A 88 -6.05 5.97 -14.03
CA MET A 88 -5.38 4.96 -13.20
C MET A 88 -5.04 3.68 -13.96
N VAL A 89 -5.79 3.34 -15.01
CA VAL A 89 -5.53 2.20 -15.89
C VAL A 89 -4.48 2.54 -16.94
N ARG A 90 -4.54 3.75 -17.50
CA ARG A 90 -3.66 4.17 -18.61
C ARG A 90 -2.28 4.65 -18.16
N ARG A 91 -2.12 5.11 -16.91
CA ARG A 91 -0.86 5.65 -16.40
C ARG A 91 -0.18 4.68 -15.43
N ARG A 92 1.14 4.59 -15.54
CA ARG A 92 1.99 3.82 -14.62
C ARG A 92 2.43 4.68 -13.43
N PRO A 93 2.65 4.07 -12.25
CA PRO A 93 3.28 4.75 -11.13
C PRO A 93 4.72 5.16 -11.48
N VAL A 94 5.19 6.23 -10.84
CA VAL A 94 6.59 6.64 -10.94
C VAL A 94 7.45 5.58 -10.24
N PRO A 95 8.58 5.12 -10.81
CA PRO A 95 9.44 4.17 -10.12
C PRO A 95 9.96 4.77 -8.81
N PHE A 96 10.15 3.93 -7.79
CA PHE A 96 10.90 4.34 -6.60
C PHE A 96 12.31 4.80 -7.01
N PRO A 97 12.89 5.79 -6.30
CA PRO A 97 14.26 6.21 -6.56
C PRO A 97 15.23 5.01 -6.39
N PRO A 98 16.38 5.00 -7.07
CA PRO A 98 17.34 3.92 -6.92
C PRO A 98 17.93 3.87 -5.50
N GLU A 99 18.45 2.71 -5.10
CA GLU A 99 19.21 2.58 -3.87
C GLU A 99 20.53 3.38 -3.96
N PRO A 100 20.99 4.04 -2.87
CA PRO A 100 20.51 3.96 -1.49
C PRO A 100 19.43 4.99 -1.11
N PHE A 101 18.94 5.79 -2.06
CA PHE A 101 18.02 6.90 -1.77
C PHE A 101 16.65 6.41 -1.30
N ALA A 102 16.13 5.33 -1.90
CA ALA A 102 14.90 4.68 -1.45
C ALA A 102 15.01 4.21 0.00
N TRP A 103 16.06 3.46 0.34
CA TRP A 103 16.30 3.01 1.70
C TRP A 103 16.35 4.17 2.70
N LEU A 104 17.09 5.23 2.37
CA LEU A 104 17.23 6.39 3.24
C LEU A 104 15.87 7.06 3.49
N GLY A 105 15.09 7.27 2.42
CA GLY A 105 13.72 7.80 2.52
C GLY A 105 12.84 6.92 3.42
N ILE A 106 12.87 5.60 3.23
CA ILE A 106 12.12 4.64 4.05
C ILE A 106 12.53 4.75 5.53
N GLN A 107 13.82 4.83 5.86
CA GLN A 107 14.26 4.95 7.25
C GLN A 107 13.84 6.28 7.88
N ILE A 108 13.94 7.39 7.15
CA ILE A 108 13.51 8.71 7.63
C ILE A 108 12.00 8.72 7.90
N THR A 109 11.20 8.18 6.97
CA THR A 109 9.75 8.07 7.13
C THR A 109 9.40 7.20 8.33
N ARG A 110 10.02 6.01 8.49
CA ARG A 110 9.79 5.14 9.65
C ARG A 110 10.10 5.80 10.98
N ARG A 111 11.22 6.54 11.07
CA ARG A 111 11.59 7.30 12.28
C ARG A 111 10.61 8.44 12.56
N SER A 112 10.15 9.10 11.51
CA SER A 112 9.19 10.20 11.60
C SER A 112 7.83 9.72 12.08
N MET A 113 7.30 8.64 11.50
CA MET A 113 6.04 8.02 11.94
C MET A 113 6.15 7.55 13.40
N ALA A 114 7.24 6.87 13.77
CA ALA A 114 7.43 6.44 15.15
C ALA A 114 7.54 7.62 16.15
N ALA A 115 8.00 8.78 15.69
CA ALA A 115 8.02 10.00 16.52
C ALA A 115 6.64 10.65 16.63
N GLU A 116 5.88 10.65 15.53
CA GLU A 116 4.47 11.07 15.52
C GLU A 116 3.63 10.18 16.44
N ASP A 117 3.75 8.85 16.36
CA ASP A 117 3.03 7.90 17.24
C ASP A 117 3.25 8.17 18.73
N ARG A 118 4.47 8.61 19.11
CA ARG A 118 4.80 8.92 20.51
C ARG A 118 4.33 10.30 20.96
N SER A 119 4.28 11.27 20.04
CA SER A 119 4.08 12.68 20.39
C SER A 119 2.74 13.26 19.97
N GLY A 120 2.00 12.53 19.11
CA GLY A 120 0.83 13.04 18.39
C GLY A 120 1.14 14.18 17.41
N ARG A 121 2.43 14.49 17.15
CA ARG A 121 2.84 15.65 16.35
C ARG A 121 3.49 15.22 15.06
N ARG A 122 2.86 15.60 13.95
CA ARG A 122 3.39 15.40 12.60
C ARG A 122 4.54 16.34 12.29
N ASN A 123 5.71 15.77 11.98
CA ASN A 123 6.91 16.53 11.67
C ASN A 123 6.92 17.08 10.23
N LEU A 124 7.91 17.95 9.92
CA LEU A 124 8.00 18.60 8.61
C LEU A 124 8.14 17.60 7.46
N TRP A 125 8.91 16.53 7.66
CA TRP A 125 9.11 15.49 6.63
C TRP A 125 7.80 14.83 6.23
N LEU A 126 6.98 14.41 7.20
CA LEU A 126 5.68 13.79 6.90
C LEU A 126 4.74 14.76 6.19
N ARG A 127 4.68 16.02 6.63
CA ARG A 127 3.87 17.06 5.94
C ARG A 127 4.29 17.28 4.48
N VAL A 128 5.60 17.17 4.20
CA VAL A 128 6.10 17.26 2.82
C VAL A 128 5.64 16.05 2.01
N LEU A 129 5.71 14.83 2.57
CA LEU A 129 5.22 13.63 1.90
C LEU A 129 3.72 13.72 1.57
N ASP A 130 2.91 14.24 2.49
CA ASP A 130 1.46 14.43 2.27
C ASP A 130 1.20 15.38 1.10
N ARG A 131 1.93 16.51 1.07
CA ARG A 131 1.82 17.49 0.00
C ARG A 131 2.23 16.94 -1.36
N LEU A 132 3.09 15.92 -1.37
CA LEU A 132 3.51 15.21 -2.58
C LEU A 132 2.57 14.05 -2.97
N GLY A 133 1.48 13.83 -2.23
CA GLY A 133 0.56 12.71 -2.47
C GLY A 133 1.16 11.34 -2.11
N LEU A 134 2.22 11.34 -1.30
CA LEU A 134 2.89 10.15 -0.75
C LEU A 134 2.56 9.96 0.73
N GLY A 135 1.62 10.75 1.26
CA GLY A 135 1.16 10.68 2.64
C GLY A 135 0.36 9.42 2.91
N PHE A 136 0.63 8.79 4.05
CA PHE A 136 -0.18 7.69 4.60
C PHE A 136 -1.37 8.25 5.39
N ASP A 137 -2.02 9.30 4.87
CA ASP A 137 -3.23 9.83 5.48
C ASP A 137 -4.37 8.86 5.13
N SER A 138 -4.90 8.21 6.17
CA SER A 138 -6.15 7.43 6.12
C SER A 138 -7.34 8.33 6.41
#